data_AF-A0A7C4FNV4-F1
#
_entry.id   AF-A0A7C4FNV4-F1
#
_cell.length_a   1.000
_cell.length_b   1.000
_cell.length_c   1.000
_cell.angle_alpha   90.00
_cell.angle_beta   90.00
_cell.angle_gamma   90.00
#
_symmetry.space_group_name_H-M   'P 1'
#
loop_
_entity.id
_entity.type
_entity.pdbx_description
1 polymer ?
#
loop_
_entity_poly.entity_id
_entity_poly.type
_entity_poly.pdbx_seq_one_letter_code
_entity_poly.pdbx_strand_id
1 'polypeptide(L)'
;MMRIFGGDRVKMIMERVGMEEGEPIEHRYTTKAIENAQKKVAEGWKFVRFGLGDAGGNIFEPSRAVRKGIEFFSAVRKAVGDDIEICLDIHTRLDPHDTIYLCRALEEYRPYFLEDPIRSENMNTFHQLRRHVSAPIAAGEHYATKWEFRELIEEELINYARIDLCIVGGITEAKKIANWCETHYINLAPHNPLGPVSASACLHLDLSCTNFGVQELPLMPGTAFKDIFPVQVEWKDGYLLPTERPGLGIEFDEESAKKYPFKEHAPAQFFREDGALTNW
;
A
#
# COMPACT_ATOMS: atom_id res chain seq x y z
N MET A 1 10.80 10.43 14.27
CA MET A 1 11.05 9.15 13.57
C MET A 1 9.72 8.64 13.08
N MET A 2 9.52 8.60 11.76
CA MET A 2 8.23 8.33 11.10
C MET A 2 8.17 6.95 10.43
N ARG A 3 7.23 6.07 10.80
CA ARG A 3 7.14 4.67 10.34
C ARG A 3 6.70 4.59 8.86
N ILE A 4 7.27 3.68 8.05
CA ILE A 4 6.98 3.56 6.60
C ILE A 4 6.75 2.09 6.19
N PHE A 5 5.87 1.82 5.20
CA PHE A 5 5.79 0.54 4.47
C PHE A 5 6.14 0.70 2.97
N GLY A 6 6.66 -0.34 2.32
CA GLY A 6 6.84 -0.36 0.85
C GLY A 6 6.12 -1.50 0.12
N GLY A 7 5.62 -1.21 -1.09
CA GLY A 7 4.98 -2.14 -2.01
C GLY A 7 5.87 -2.50 -3.22
N ASP A 8 5.79 -3.74 -3.69
CA ASP A 8 6.65 -4.28 -4.75
C ASP A 8 6.06 -4.14 -6.17
N ARG A 9 6.75 -3.39 -7.04
CA ARG A 9 6.72 -3.59 -8.50
C ARG A 9 8.15 -3.76 -9.02
N VAL A 10 8.63 -5.00 -9.08
CA VAL A 10 9.89 -5.33 -9.80
C VAL A 10 9.67 -6.53 -10.73
N LYS A 11 9.61 -6.21 -12.03
CA LYS A 11 9.58 -7.17 -13.14
C LYS A 11 11.02 -7.58 -13.50
N MET A 12 11.21 -8.89 -13.70
CA MET A 12 12.33 -9.57 -14.37
C MET A 12 13.74 -9.44 -13.78
N ILE A 13 14.21 -10.51 -13.11
CA ILE A 13 15.63 -10.93 -13.14
C ILE A 13 15.68 -12.47 -13.12
N MET A 14 16.17 -13.00 -14.24
CA MET A 14 17.02 -14.18 -14.44
C MET A 14 16.42 -15.60 -14.34
N GLU A 15 16.36 -16.19 -15.53
CA GLU A 15 16.71 -17.57 -15.85
C GLU A 15 17.81 -18.15 -14.95
N ARG A 16 17.68 -19.47 -14.68
CA ARG A 16 18.65 -20.37 -14.02
C ARG A 16 18.68 -20.36 -12.49
N VAL A 17 17.90 -21.27 -11.90
CA VAL A 17 18.50 -22.30 -11.03
C VAL A 17 17.69 -23.58 -11.22
N GLY A 18 18.31 -24.63 -11.78
CA GLY A 18 17.71 -25.95 -11.85
C GLY A 18 17.67 -26.59 -10.46
N MET A 19 16.58 -27.28 -10.14
CA MET A 19 16.44 -28.03 -8.89
C MET A 19 15.78 -29.39 -9.18
N GLU A 20 16.38 -30.44 -8.62
CA GLU A 20 15.92 -31.83 -8.63
C GLU A 20 14.86 -32.11 -7.54
N GLU A 21 14.23 -33.26 -7.67
CA GLU A 21 12.96 -33.73 -7.12
C GLU A 21 12.99 -34.01 -5.60
N GLY A 22 11.97 -33.55 -4.84
CA GLY A 22 11.70 -34.07 -3.49
C GLY A 22 11.10 -33.18 -2.39
N GLU A 23 10.69 -31.92 -2.63
CA GLU A 23 10.14 -31.05 -1.56
C GLU A 23 8.62 -30.80 -1.65
N PRO A 24 7.94 -30.56 -0.51
CA PRO A 24 6.55 -30.11 -0.50
C PRO A 24 6.43 -28.88 -1.39
N ILE A 25 5.33 -28.76 -2.14
CA ILE A 25 5.13 -27.65 -3.08
C ILE A 25 4.92 -26.36 -2.26
N GLU A 26 5.99 -25.74 -1.78
CA GLU A 26 5.99 -24.33 -1.42
C GLU A 26 5.82 -23.56 -2.73
N HIS A 27 4.67 -22.93 -2.88
CA HIS A 27 4.34 -22.17 -4.08
C HIS A 27 5.41 -21.09 -4.30
N ARG A 28 6.11 -21.13 -5.44
CA ARG A 28 7.24 -20.23 -5.79
C ARG A 28 7.02 -18.75 -5.45
N TYR A 29 5.78 -18.27 -5.56
CA TYR A 29 5.42 -16.89 -5.24
C TYR A 29 5.42 -16.59 -3.74
N THR A 30 5.05 -17.56 -2.90
CA THR A 30 5.11 -17.46 -1.43
C THR A 30 6.55 -17.38 -0.97
N THR A 31 7.43 -18.26 -1.48
CA THR A 31 8.87 -18.23 -1.18
C THR A 31 9.49 -16.88 -1.55
N LYS A 32 9.24 -16.40 -2.77
CA LYS A 32 9.77 -15.11 -3.23
C LYS A 32 9.29 -13.93 -2.37
N ALA A 33 8.04 -13.95 -1.93
CA ALA A 33 7.54 -12.89 -1.08
C ALA A 33 8.07 -12.94 0.34
N ILE A 34 8.27 -14.14 0.90
CA ILE A 34 8.96 -14.32 2.17
C ILE A 34 10.38 -13.77 2.07
N GLU A 35 11.12 -14.12 1.00
CA GLU A 35 12.46 -13.60 0.73
C GLU A 35 12.47 -12.07 0.62
N ASN A 36 11.53 -11.50 -0.13
CA ASN A 36 11.38 -10.05 -0.25
C ASN A 36 11.05 -9.40 1.11
N ALA A 37 10.13 -9.97 1.87
CA ALA A 37 9.74 -9.45 3.18
C ALA A 37 10.93 -9.50 4.16
N GLN A 38 11.64 -10.62 4.24
CA GLN A 38 12.84 -10.77 5.06
C GLN A 38 13.95 -9.81 4.62
N LYS A 39 14.12 -9.62 3.31
CA LYS A 39 15.06 -8.62 2.77
C LYS A 39 14.69 -7.21 3.21
N LYS A 40 13.41 -6.81 3.14
CA LYS A 40 12.95 -5.50 3.62
C LYS A 40 13.20 -5.35 5.13
N VAL A 41 12.91 -6.38 5.92
CA VAL A 41 13.21 -6.37 7.35
C VAL A 41 14.71 -6.19 7.61
N ALA A 42 15.56 -6.92 6.87
CA ALA A 42 17.01 -6.82 6.97
C ALA A 42 17.56 -5.45 6.52
N GLU A 43 16.89 -4.80 5.57
CA GLU A 43 17.19 -3.42 5.16
C GLU A 43 16.81 -2.41 6.25
N GLY A 44 15.95 -2.76 7.22
CA GLY A 44 15.55 -1.92 8.35
C GLY A 44 14.09 -1.49 8.34
N TRP A 45 13.30 -1.94 7.35
CA TRP A 45 11.86 -1.65 7.29
C TRP A 45 11.13 -2.26 8.48
N LYS A 46 10.18 -1.51 9.06
CA LYS A 46 9.35 -1.97 10.20
C LYS A 46 7.98 -2.50 9.75
N PHE A 47 7.63 -2.27 8.50
CA PHE A 47 6.37 -2.68 7.87
C PHE A 47 6.66 -3.34 6.52
N VAL A 48 5.87 -4.35 6.18
CA VAL A 48 5.84 -4.94 4.85
C VAL A 48 4.41 -4.90 4.29
N ARG A 49 4.27 -4.57 3.00
CA ARG A 49 2.99 -4.65 2.28
C ARG A 49 3.12 -5.51 1.04
N PHE A 50 2.06 -6.21 0.74
CA PHE A 50 1.90 -6.95 -0.50
C PHE A 50 0.47 -6.81 -1.02
N GLY A 51 0.32 -6.96 -2.34
CA GLY A 51 -0.98 -6.98 -2.98
C GLY A 51 -1.56 -8.39 -3.02
N LEU A 52 -2.89 -8.49 -2.95
CA LEU A 52 -3.62 -9.73 -3.16
C LEU A 52 -3.46 -10.20 -4.60
N GLY A 53 -2.71 -11.28 -4.81
CA GLY A 53 -2.47 -11.87 -6.13
C GLY A 53 -3.11 -13.25 -6.28
N ASP A 54 -3.17 -13.71 -7.52
CA ASP A 54 -3.59 -15.08 -7.84
C ASP A 54 -2.42 -15.92 -8.41
N ALA A 55 -2.31 -16.02 -9.74
CA ALA A 55 -1.40 -16.95 -10.43
C ALA A 55 -0.33 -16.23 -11.27
N GLY A 56 -0.26 -14.89 -11.16
CA GLY A 56 0.57 -14.06 -12.01
C GLY A 56 -0.05 -13.82 -13.39
N GLY A 57 0.54 -12.88 -14.15
CA GLY A 57 -0.02 -12.45 -15.44
C GLY A 57 -1.17 -11.46 -15.26
N ASN A 58 -2.14 -11.50 -16.18
CA ASN A 58 -3.32 -10.63 -16.20
C ASN A 58 -4.62 -11.40 -15.90
N ILE A 59 -4.55 -12.58 -15.28
CA ILE A 59 -5.71 -13.35 -14.84
C ILE A 59 -5.87 -13.26 -13.33
N PHE A 60 -7.10 -12.98 -12.87
CA PHE A 60 -7.43 -12.89 -11.45
C PHE A 60 -8.74 -13.65 -11.14
N GLU A 61 -8.63 -14.73 -10.38
CA GLU A 61 -9.76 -15.48 -9.81
C GLU A 61 -9.97 -15.16 -8.32
N PRO A 62 -11.03 -14.39 -7.91
CA PRO A 62 -11.28 -13.98 -6.53
C PRO A 62 -11.19 -15.12 -5.52
N SER A 63 -11.94 -16.20 -5.72
CA SER A 63 -11.95 -17.31 -4.76
C SER A 63 -10.60 -18.04 -4.66
N ARG A 64 -9.76 -17.99 -5.70
CA ARG A 64 -8.40 -18.54 -5.68
C ARG A 64 -7.43 -17.56 -5.03
N ALA A 65 -7.53 -16.27 -5.37
CA ALA A 65 -6.76 -15.19 -4.78
C ALA A 65 -6.97 -15.11 -3.27
N VAL A 66 -8.21 -15.24 -2.79
CA VAL A 66 -8.55 -15.27 -1.35
C VAL A 66 -7.85 -16.41 -0.63
N ARG A 67 -7.99 -17.66 -1.11
CA ARG A 67 -7.34 -18.82 -0.47
C ARG A 67 -5.81 -18.67 -0.43
N LYS A 68 -5.21 -18.30 -1.57
CA LYS A 68 -3.77 -18.05 -1.67
C LYS A 68 -3.33 -16.88 -0.80
N GLY A 69 -4.14 -15.81 -0.72
CA GLY A 69 -3.87 -14.63 0.09
C GLY A 69 -3.79 -14.95 1.58
N ILE A 70 -4.67 -15.83 2.07
CA ILE A 70 -4.64 -16.31 3.47
C ILE A 70 -3.38 -17.13 3.73
N GLU A 71 -3.09 -18.12 2.86
CA GLU A 71 -1.88 -18.96 2.97
C GLU A 71 -0.61 -18.10 2.94
N PHE A 72 -0.58 -17.14 2.02
CA PHE A 72 0.52 -16.21 1.84
C PHE A 72 0.72 -15.32 3.07
N PHE A 73 -0.34 -14.70 3.58
CA PHE A 73 -0.25 -13.80 4.72
C PHE A 73 0.25 -14.55 5.97
N SER A 74 -0.30 -15.74 6.20
CA SER A 74 0.13 -16.64 7.28
C SER A 74 1.62 -16.98 7.18
N ALA A 75 2.08 -17.33 5.99
CA ALA A 75 3.47 -17.69 5.75
C ALA A 75 4.43 -16.50 5.96
N VAL A 76 4.07 -15.30 5.48
CA VAL A 76 4.85 -14.07 5.73
C VAL A 76 4.88 -13.74 7.22
N ARG A 77 3.74 -13.76 7.92
CA ARG A 77 3.66 -13.53 9.37
C ARG A 77 4.58 -14.46 10.14
N LYS A 78 4.57 -15.76 9.82
CA LYS A 78 5.47 -16.75 10.44
C LYS A 78 6.95 -16.45 10.16
N ALA A 79 7.28 -15.95 8.97
CA ALA A 79 8.66 -15.73 8.56
C ALA A 79 9.28 -14.43 9.09
N VAL A 80 8.48 -13.37 9.27
CA VAL A 80 8.97 -12.06 9.74
C VAL A 80 8.74 -11.82 11.23
N GLY A 81 7.89 -12.63 11.88
CA GLY A 81 7.57 -12.53 13.30
C GLY A 81 6.54 -11.46 13.64
N ASP A 82 6.29 -11.27 14.94
CA ASP A 82 5.23 -10.38 15.45
C ASP A 82 5.67 -8.92 15.58
N ASP A 83 6.97 -8.65 15.59
CA ASP A 83 7.53 -7.29 15.71
C ASP A 83 7.42 -6.47 14.42
N ILE A 84 7.20 -7.15 13.28
CA ILE A 84 7.05 -6.51 11.97
C ILE A 84 5.57 -6.34 11.68
N GLU A 85 5.17 -5.13 11.31
CA GLU A 85 3.79 -4.85 10.93
C GLU A 85 3.53 -5.28 9.48
N ILE A 86 2.35 -5.83 9.21
CA ILE A 86 2.00 -6.38 7.89
C ILE A 86 0.72 -5.74 7.38
N CYS A 87 0.78 -5.19 6.18
CA CYS A 87 -0.37 -4.67 5.45
C CYS A 87 -0.68 -5.58 4.24
N LEU A 88 -1.95 -5.82 3.97
CA LEU A 88 -2.38 -6.48 2.73
C LEU A 88 -3.27 -5.53 1.95
N ASP A 89 -2.92 -5.30 0.69
CA ASP A 89 -3.73 -4.52 -0.23
C ASP A 89 -4.55 -5.40 -1.17
N ILE A 90 -5.87 -5.34 -0.99
CA ILE A 90 -6.85 -6.11 -1.75
C ILE A 90 -7.13 -5.44 -3.11
N HIS A 91 -6.77 -4.17 -3.28
CA HIS A 91 -6.94 -3.37 -4.49
C HIS A 91 -8.37 -3.39 -5.03
N THR A 92 -9.38 -3.42 -4.17
CA THR A 92 -10.80 -3.43 -4.59
C THR A 92 -11.20 -4.61 -5.49
N ARG A 93 -10.40 -5.68 -5.53
CA ARG A 93 -10.56 -6.82 -6.46
C ARG A 93 -11.66 -7.81 -6.10
N LEU A 94 -12.24 -7.68 -4.90
CA LEU A 94 -13.18 -8.64 -4.33
C LEU A 94 -14.58 -8.04 -4.17
N ASP A 95 -15.57 -8.93 -4.24
CA ASP A 95 -16.96 -8.65 -3.87
C ASP A 95 -17.19 -8.88 -2.36
N PRO A 96 -18.27 -8.33 -1.77
CA PRO A 96 -18.46 -8.31 -0.31
C PRO A 96 -18.28 -9.67 0.39
N HIS A 97 -18.78 -10.75 -0.22
CA HIS A 97 -18.67 -12.10 0.36
C HIS A 97 -17.20 -12.52 0.54
N ASP A 98 -16.42 -12.41 -0.53
CA ASP A 98 -15.01 -12.83 -0.56
C ASP A 98 -14.14 -11.90 0.29
N THR A 99 -14.45 -10.60 0.30
CA THR A 99 -13.82 -9.63 1.19
C THR A 99 -14.04 -9.98 2.66
N ILE A 100 -15.30 -10.22 3.08
CA ILE A 100 -15.60 -10.57 4.48
C ILE A 100 -14.89 -11.86 4.89
N TYR A 101 -14.92 -12.87 4.01
CA TYR A 101 -14.26 -14.14 4.27
C TYR A 101 -12.74 -13.97 4.46
N LEU A 102 -12.09 -13.26 3.53
CA LEU A 102 -10.66 -12.97 3.61
C LEU A 102 -10.32 -12.20 4.88
N CYS A 103 -11.04 -11.10 5.16
CA CYS A 103 -10.72 -10.24 6.29
C CYS A 103 -10.84 -10.99 7.62
N ARG A 104 -11.90 -11.78 7.81
CA ARG A 104 -12.08 -12.59 9.02
C ARG A 104 -10.99 -13.65 9.19
N ALA A 105 -10.63 -14.33 8.11
CA ALA A 105 -9.55 -15.32 8.15
C ALA A 105 -8.19 -14.69 8.48
N LEU A 106 -7.99 -13.41 8.19
CA LEU A 106 -6.74 -12.71 8.49
C LEU A 106 -6.66 -12.13 9.91
N GLU A 107 -7.77 -12.06 10.65
CA GLU A 107 -7.81 -11.47 12.00
C GLU A 107 -6.81 -12.14 12.96
N GLU A 108 -6.66 -13.47 12.89
CA GLU A 108 -5.74 -14.22 13.75
C GLU A 108 -4.25 -13.86 13.53
N TYR A 109 -3.92 -13.30 12.36
CA TYR A 109 -2.54 -12.93 11.99
C TYR A 109 -2.23 -11.45 12.25
N ARG A 110 -3.16 -10.71 12.86
CA ARG A 110 -2.98 -9.31 13.29
C ARG A 110 -2.43 -8.42 12.15
N PRO A 111 -3.17 -8.22 11.05
CA PRO A 111 -2.78 -7.23 10.05
C PRO A 111 -2.76 -5.85 10.69
N TYR A 112 -1.76 -5.04 10.33
CA TYR A 112 -1.75 -3.63 10.70
C TYR A 112 -2.93 -2.90 10.06
N PHE A 113 -3.19 -3.20 8.77
CA PHE A 113 -4.47 -2.97 8.13
C PHE A 113 -4.66 -3.87 6.90
N LEU A 114 -5.92 -4.03 6.51
CA LEU A 114 -6.36 -4.54 5.22
C LEU A 114 -6.83 -3.34 4.38
N GLU A 115 -6.15 -3.13 3.27
CA GLU A 115 -6.27 -1.95 2.42
C GLU A 115 -7.22 -2.21 1.25
N ASP A 116 -8.02 -1.18 0.94
CA ASP A 116 -8.98 -1.13 -0.16
C ASP A 116 -9.76 -2.45 -0.31
N PRO A 117 -10.44 -2.88 0.78
CA PRO A 117 -11.03 -4.22 0.85
C PRO A 117 -12.16 -4.44 -0.15
N ILE A 118 -12.79 -3.35 -0.57
CA ILE A 118 -13.89 -3.33 -1.53
C ILE A 118 -13.88 -1.99 -2.28
N ARG A 119 -14.48 -1.98 -3.47
CA ARG A 119 -14.60 -0.75 -4.25
C ARG A 119 -15.40 0.32 -3.52
N SER A 120 -15.10 1.57 -3.83
CA SER A 120 -15.49 2.74 -3.08
C SER A 120 -16.77 3.43 -3.57
N GLU A 121 -17.39 2.97 -4.67
CA GLU A 121 -18.54 3.64 -5.29
C GLU A 121 -19.84 3.43 -4.51
N ASN A 122 -19.94 2.37 -3.71
CA ASN A 122 -21.11 2.08 -2.88
C ASN A 122 -20.75 1.96 -1.41
N MET A 123 -20.91 3.05 -0.65
CA MET A 123 -20.56 3.11 0.77
C MET A 123 -21.31 2.10 1.65
N ASN A 124 -22.51 1.66 1.24
CA ASN A 124 -23.25 0.62 1.98
C ASN A 124 -22.47 -0.70 2.07
N THR A 125 -21.51 -0.94 1.17
CA THR A 125 -20.63 -2.12 1.26
C THR A 125 -19.64 -2.03 2.42
N PHE A 126 -19.11 -0.84 2.74
CA PHE A 126 -18.29 -0.62 3.94
C PHE A 126 -19.12 -0.80 5.21
N HIS A 127 -20.34 -0.27 5.25
CA HIS A 127 -21.30 -0.53 6.34
C HIS A 127 -21.55 -2.03 6.55
N GLN A 128 -21.74 -2.78 5.47
CA GLN A 128 -21.89 -4.23 5.54
C GLN A 128 -20.61 -4.89 6.07
N LEU A 129 -19.44 -4.51 5.56
CA LEU A 129 -18.15 -5.06 5.97
C LEU A 129 -17.90 -4.89 7.47
N ARG A 130 -18.13 -3.68 8.01
CA ARG A 130 -17.91 -3.35 9.42
C ARG A 130 -18.81 -4.10 10.40
N ARG A 131 -19.93 -4.67 9.94
CA ARG A 131 -20.78 -5.58 10.76
C ARG A 131 -20.18 -6.97 10.96
N HIS A 132 -19.22 -7.36 10.12
CA HIS A 132 -18.72 -8.73 10.05
C HIS A 132 -17.22 -8.87 10.30
N VAL A 133 -16.49 -7.76 10.24
CA VAL A 133 -15.02 -7.70 10.30
C VAL A 133 -14.57 -6.76 11.40
N SER A 134 -13.66 -7.26 12.24
CA SER A 134 -12.98 -6.50 13.28
C SER A 134 -11.54 -6.11 12.91
N ALA A 135 -10.96 -6.75 11.88
CA ALA A 135 -9.66 -6.40 11.34
C ALA A 135 -9.57 -4.89 11.00
N PRO A 136 -8.41 -4.24 11.19
CA PRO A 136 -8.26 -2.84 10.85
C PRO A 136 -8.38 -2.63 9.33
N ILE A 137 -9.18 -1.65 8.92
CA ILE A 137 -9.38 -1.32 7.50
C ILE A 137 -8.68 -0.01 7.16
N ALA A 138 -7.99 0.02 6.02
CA ALA A 138 -7.47 1.22 5.40
C ALA A 138 -8.17 1.47 4.07
N ALA A 139 -8.59 2.71 3.80
CA ALA A 139 -9.13 3.07 2.49
C ALA A 139 -9.00 4.58 2.22
N GLY A 140 -9.14 4.96 0.96
CA GLY A 140 -9.33 6.36 0.55
C GLY A 140 -8.44 6.85 -0.57
N GLU A 141 -7.55 6.02 -1.13
CA GLU A 141 -6.64 6.46 -2.21
C GLU A 141 -7.37 6.85 -3.49
N HIS A 142 -8.57 6.29 -3.70
CA HIS A 142 -9.44 6.61 -4.83
C HIS A 142 -10.28 7.87 -4.65
N TYR A 143 -10.36 8.44 -3.44
CA TYR A 143 -11.18 9.61 -3.17
C TYR A 143 -10.42 10.89 -3.50
N ALA A 144 -11.05 11.77 -4.28
CA ALA A 144 -10.45 13.01 -4.76
C ALA A 144 -10.93 14.25 -4.00
N THR A 145 -11.89 14.10 -3.08
CA THR A 145 -12.41 15.22 -2.30
C THR A 145 -12.76 14.79 -0.88
N LYS A 146 -12.68 15.74 0.07
CA LYS A 146 -13.17 15.54 1.44
C LYS A 146 -14.64 15.12 1.54
N TRP A 147 -15.44 15.36 0.50
CA TRP A 147 -16.86 15.01 0.47
C TRP A 147 -17.07 13.52 0.32
N GLU A 148 -16.19 12.83 -0.40
CA GLU A 148 -16.21 11.37 -0.53
C GLU A 148 -15.72 10.70 0.75
N PHE A 149 -14.77 11.32 1.45
CA PHE A 149 -14.32 10.88 2.78
C PHE A 149 -15.38 11.05 3.88
N ARG A 150 -16.34 11.97 3.72
CA ARG A 150 -17.27 12.36 4.80
C ARG A 150 -17.95 11.16 5.45
N GLU A 151 -18.66 10.35 4.68
CA GLU A 151 -19.43 9.23 5.24
C GLU A 151 -18.50 8.16 5.82
N LEU A 152 -17.34 7.93 5.19
CA LEU A 152 -16.34 6.97 5.67
C LEU A 152 -15.80 7.37 7.06
N ILE A 153 -15.63 8.67 7.31
CA ILE A 153 -15.13 9.24 8.56
C ILE A 153 -16.26 9.34 9.61
N GLU A 154 -17.37 9.97 9.26
CA GLU A 154 -18.49 10.24 10.19
C GLU A 154 -19.10 8.94 10.74
N GLU A 155 -19.12 7.88 9.93
CA GLU A 155 -19.63 6.54 10.31
C GLU A 155 -18.53 5.58 10.77
N GLU A 156 -17.29 6.07 10.93
CA GLU A 156 -16.15 5.33 11.50
C GLU A 156 -15.87 3.98 10.78
N LEU A 157 -15.99 3.99 9.45
CA LEU A 157 -15.95 2.79 8.62
C LEU A 157 -14.55 2.27 8.32
N ILE A 158 -13.51 3.02 8.73
CA ILE A 158 -12.10 2.69 8.56
C ILE A 158 -11.31 3.00 9.83
N ASN A 159 -10.11 2.43 9.91
CA ASN A 159 -9.13 2.71 10.95
C ASN A 159 -7.99 3.60 10.43
N TYR A 160 -7.71 3.54 9.13
CA TYR A 160 -6.66 4.32 8.48
C TYR A 160 -7.17 5.02 7.21
N ALA A 161 -7.07 6.35 7.17
CA ALA A 161 -7.39 7.14 6.00
C ALA A 161 -6.17 7.19 5.06
N ARG A 162 -6.32 6.64 3.86
CA ARG A 162 -5.29 6.61 2.82
C ARG A 162 -5.40 7.81 1.89
N ILE A 163 -5.19 8.99 2.46
CA ILE A 163 -5.29 10.26 1.72
C ILE A 163 -4.13 10.33 0.72
N ASP A 164 -4.43 10.46 -0.58
CA ASP A 164 -3.43 10.79 -1.60
C ASP A 164 -3.41 12.31 -1.83
N LEU A 165 -2.31 12.96 -1.47
CA LEU A 165 -2.16 14.41 -1.57
C LEU A 165 -2.22 14.91 -3.02
N CYS A 166 -1.75 14.13 -3.98
CA CYS A 166 -1.76 14.48 -5.40
C CYS A 166 -3.16 14.31 -6.03
N ILE A 167 -4.07 13.59 -5.38
CA ILE A 167 -5.45 13.38 -5.85
C ILE A 167 -6.42 14.33 -5.13
N VAL A 168 -6.35 14.46 -3.80
CA VAL A 168 -7.34 15.24 -3.01
C VAL A 168 -7.25 16.76 -3.16
N GLY A 169 -6.27 17.27 -3.88
CA GLY A 169 -6.03 18.71 -4.06
C GLY A 169 -4.96 19.30 -3.14
N GLY A 170 -3.95 18.51 -2.77
CA GLY A 170 -2.74 18.95 -2.08
C GLY A 170 -2.85 19.03 -0.56
N ILE A 171 -1.81 19.61 0.06
CA ILE A 171 -1.63 19.68 1.52
C ILE A 171 -2.84 20.34 2.21
N THR A 172 -3.41 21.39 1.63
CA THR A 172 -4.53 22.12 2.23
C THR A 172 -5.78 21.26 2.39
N GLU A 173 -6.18 20.52 1.35
CA GLU A 173 -7.35 19.62 1.44
C GLU A 173 -7.03 18.38 2.27
N ALA A 174 -5.84 17.81 2.11
CA ALA A 174 -5.38 16.68 2.92
C ALA A 174 -5.39 17.01 4.42
N LYS A 175 -4.96 18.21 4.83
CA LYS A 175 -4.98 18.63 6.24
C LYS A 175 -6.39 18.77 6.81
N LYS A 176 -7.37 19.19 5.99
CA LYS A 176 -8.78 19.25 6.41
C LYS A 176 -9.32 17.85 6.68
N ILE A 177 -9.05 16.91 5.79
CA ILE A 177 -9.44 15.50 5.96
C ILE A 177 -8.73 14.90 7.18
N ALA A 178 -7.42 15.14 7.32
CA ALA A 178 -6.62 14.61 8.42
C ALA A 178 -7.12 15.05 9.80
N ASN A 179 -7.44 16.33 9.96
CA ASN A 179 -7.99 16.87 11.22
C ASN A 179 -9.42 16.35 11.49
N TRP A 180 -10.18 16.01 10.45
CA TRP A 180 -11.48 15.38 10.61
C TRP A 180 -11.34 13.92 11.07
N CYS A 181 -10.40 13.17 10.48
CA CYS A 181 -10.07 11.82 10.94
C CYS A 181 -9.65 11.80 12.42
N GLU A 182 -8.91 12.80 12.88
CA GLU A 182 -8.45 12.91 14.28
C GLU A 182 -9.61 12.87 15.28
N THR A 183 -10.74 13.52 14.98
CA THR A 183 -11.91 13.53 15.88
C THR A 183 -12.64 12.19 15.97
N HIS A 184 -12.37 11.29 15.02
CA HIS A 184 -12.98 9.96 14.92
C HIS A 184 -12.00 8.83 15.26
N TYR A 185 -10.84 9.15 15.84
CA TYR A 185 -9.77 8.16 16.12
C TYR A 185 -9.31 7.38 14.89
N ILE A 186 -9.43 7.99 13.70
CA ILE A 186 -8.95 7.43 12.44
C ILE A 186 -7.52 7.94 12.23
N ASN A 187 -6.58 7.00 12.11
CA ASN A 187 -5.18 7.30 11.86
C ASN A 187 -4.95 7.61 10.37
N LEU A 188 -3.83 8.24 10.07
CA LEU A 188 -3.41 8.50 8.69
C LEU A 188 -2.49 7.39 8.19
N ALA A 189 -2.73 6.96 6.96
CA ALA A 189 -1.79 6.14 6.21
C ALA A 189 -1.67 6.63 4.76
N PRO A 190 -1.10 7.83 4.50
CA PRO A 190 -1.21 8.47 3.19
C PRO A 190 -0.71 7.57 2.05
N HIS A 191 -1.52 7.48 1.01
CA HIS A 191 -1.17 6.76 -0.22
C HIS A 191 -0.13 7.57 -0.99
N ASN A 192 0.98 6.93 -1.34
CA ASN A 192 2.09 7.61 -2.01
C ASN A 192 2.95 6.64 -2.85
N PRO A 193 2.42 6.09 -3.94
CA PRO A 193 3.18 5.31 -4.92
C PRO A 193 3.99 6.20 -5.89
N LEU A 194 4.00 7.51 -5.64
CA LEU A 194 4.43 8.53 -6.59
C LEU A 194 5.94 8.84 -6.44
N GLY A 195 6.33 10.07 -6.81
CA GLY A 195 7.72 10.52 -6.82
C GLY A 195 8.16 11.29 -5.58
N PRO A 196 9.43 11.73 -5.54
CA PRO A 196 10.04 12.43 -4.40
C PRO A 196 9.30 13.69 -3.94
N VAL A 197 8.61 14.41 -4.84
CA VAL A 197 7.77 15.58 -4.49
C VAL A 197 6.64 15.18 -3.56
N SER A 198 5.89 14.14 -3.93
CA SER A 198 4.77 13.64 -3.14
C SER A 198 5.26 13.07 -1.80
N ALA A 199 6.36 12.32 -1.82
CA ALA A 199 6.97 11.78 -0.60
C ALA A 199 7.35 12.88 0.41
N SER A 200 7.93 13.99 -0.05
CA SER A 200 8.24 15.11 0.84
C SER A 200 6.97 15.82 1.35
N ALA A 201 6.00 16.06 0.47
CA ALA A 201 4.73 16.66 0.88
C ALA A 201 3.99 15.82 1.93
N CYS A 202 3.98 14.49 1.77
CA CYS A 202 3.41 13.57 2.75
C CYS A 202 4.17 13.65 4.08
N LEU A 203 5.51 13.59 4.07
CA LEU A 203 6.33 13.74 5.28
C LEU A 203 5.98 15.01 6.08
N HIS A 204 5.81 16.15 5.40
CA HIS A 204 5.42 17.40 6.06
C HIS A 204 4.00 17.34 6.64
N LEU A 205 3.04 16.73 5.92
CA LEU A 205 1.70 16.50 6.46
C LEU A 205 1.77 15.64 7.71
N ASP A 206 2.46 14.52 7.62
CA ASP A 206 2.55 13.52 8.67
C ASP A 206 3.19 14.07 9.94
N LEU A 207 4.29 14.81 9.82
CA LEU A 207 4.96 15.46 10.96
C LEU A 207 4.07 16.51 11.65
N SER A 208 3.09 17.05 10.91
CA SER A 208 2.13 18.04 11.42
C SER A 208 0.89 17.42 12.07
N CYS A 209 0.70 16.11 11.94
CA CYS A 209 -0.51 15.39 12.37
C CYS A 209 -0.19 14.47 13.56
N THR A 210 -1.00 14.56 14.61
CA THR A 210 -0.90 13.74 15.83
C THR A 210 -1.43 12.33 15.61
N ASN A 211 -2.40 12.15 14.71
CA ASN A 211 -3.02 10.88 14.32
C ASN A 211 -2.28 10.17 13.17
N PHE A 212 -0.99 10.44 12.96
CA PHE A 212 -0.21 9.74 11.96
C PHE A 212 0.03 8.26 12.34
N GLY A 213 -0.24 7.34 11.41
CA GLY A 213 0.02 5.91 11.57
C GLY A 213 1.30 5.45 10.87
N VAL A 214 1.29 5.47 9.52
CA VAL A 214 2.40 4.96 8.69
C VAL A 214 2.41 5.65 7.32
N GLN A 215 3.58 5.88 6.73
CA GLN A 215 3.69 6.46 5.38
C GLN A 215 3.97 5.35 4.35
N GLU A 216 3.30 5.38 3.20
CA GLU A 216 3.70 4.52 2.07
C GLU A 216 4.92 5.07 1.35
N LEU A 217 5.87 4.20 0.97
CA LEU A 217 6.91 4.49 -0.01
C LEU A 217 7.19 3.28 -0.90
N PRO A 218 7.07 3.39 -2.24
CA PRO A 218 7.35 2.27 -3.15
C PRO A 218 8.83 1.88 -3.13
N LEU A 219 9.73 2.85 -2.91
CA LEU A 219 11.17 2.67 -2.93
C LEU A 219 11.80 3.47 -1.78
N MET A 220 12.99 3.03 -1.36
CA MET A 220 13.80 3.83 -0.44
C MET A 220 14.16 5.17 -1.13
N PRO A 221 13.90 6.32 -0.50
CA PRO A 221 14.36 7.61 -1.00
C PRO A 221 15.86 7.58 -1.29
N GLY A 222 16.27 8.23 -2.38
CA GLY A 222 17.66 8.17 -2.80
C GLY A 222 18.11 6.81 -3.32
N THR A 223 17.21 5.91 -3.75
CA THR A 223 17.58 4.77 -4.62
C THR A 223 17.07 4.90 -6.05
N ALA A 224 16.22 5.91 -6.32
CA ALA A 224 15.67 6.20 -7.64
C ALA A 224 15.68 7.71 -7.93
N PHE A 225 15.62 8.07 -9.21
CA PHE A 225 15.49 9.45 -9.71
C PHE A 225 16.55 10.45 -9.18
N LYS A 226 17.77 10.01 -8.86
CA LYS A 226 18.80 10.86 -8.25
C LYS A 226 19.27 12.02 -9.12
N ASP A 227 19.27 11.83 -10.42
CA ASP A 227 19.67 12.84 -11.38
C ASP A 227 18.58 13.90 -11.60
N ILE A 228 17.32 13.48 -11.58
CA ILE A 228 16.15 14.38 -11.71
C ILE A 228 15.86 15.08 -10.37
N PHE A 229 16.02 14.38 -9.26
CA PHE A 229 15.83 14.88 -7.90
C PHE A 229 17.12 14.68 -7.08
N PRO A 230 18.10 15.60 -7.20
CA PRO A 230 19.39 15.47 -6.51
C PRO A 230 19.28 15.63 -4.99
N VAL A 231 18.18 16.23 -4.51
CA VAL A 231 17.85 16.36 -3.10
C VAL A 231 16.49 15.73 -2.87
N GLN A 232 16.46 14.69 -2.05
CA GLN A 232 15.27 13.94 -1.65
C GLN A 232 15.19 13.86 -0.13
N VAL A 233 14.04 13.45 0.39
CA VAL A 233 13.87 13.16 1.83
C VAL A 233 14.86 12.09 2.28
N GLU A 234 15.41 12.25 3.49
CA GLU A 234 16.36 11.27 4.03
C GLU A 234 15.60 10.09 4.65
N TRP A 235 16.11 8.89 4.38
CA TRP A 235 15.61 7.65 4.94
C TRP A 235 16.69 7.00 5.81
N LYS A 236 16.30 6.53 6.99
CA LYS A 236 17.20 5.85 7.93
C LYS A 236 16.44 4.83 8.79
N ASP A 237 16.86 3.57 8.71
CA ASP A 237 16.33 2.45 9.52
C ASP A 237 14.80 2.35 9.55
N GLY A 238 14.18 2.44 8.37
CA GLY A 238 12.72 2.36 8.24
C GLY A 238 11.97 3.66 8.57
N TYR A 239 12.70 4.78 8.76
CA TYR A 239 12.12 6.07 9.06
C TYR A 239 12.44 7.15 8.02
N LEU A 240 11.47 8.01 7.72
CA LEU A 240 11.71 9.27 7.04
C LEU A 240 12.15 10.31 8.07
N LEU A 241 13.16 11.09 7.71
CA LEU A 241 13.70 12.15 8.57
C LEU A 241 13.27 13.53 8.06
N PRO A 242 12.93 14.46 8.98
CA PRO A 242 12.58 15.82 8.61
C PRO A 242 13.75 16.53 7.92
N THR A 243 13.41 17.43 6.99
CA THR A 243 14.38 18.32 6.35
C THR A 243 14.40 19.67 7.05
N GLU A 244 15.60 20.27 7.19
CA GLU A 244 15.76 21.64 7.68
C GLU A 244 15.76 22.68 6.55
N ARG A 245 15.71 22.21 5.30
CA ARG A 245 15.67 23.08 4.11
C ARG A 245 14.29 23.77 4.01
N PRO A 246 14.22 25.01 3.51
CA PRO A 246 12.94 25.70 3.33
C PRO A 246 12.06 25.00 2.28
N GLY A 247 10.74 25.20 2.40
CA GLY A 247 9.75 24.59 1.49
C GLY A 247 9.63 23.08 1.70
N LEU A 248 9.47 22.33 0.61
CA LEU A 248 9.46 20.85 0.64
C LEU A 248 10.87 20.24 0.79
N GLY A 249 11.93 21.06 0.86
CA GLY A 249 13.31 20.59 1.06
C GLY A 249 13.85 19.63 0.01
N ILE A 250 13.30 19.64 -1.20
CA ILE A 250 13.75 18.88 -2.37
C ILE A 250 14.17 19.81 -3.51
N GLU A 251 14.90 19.28 -4.48
CA GLU A 251 15.32 19.98 -5.69
C GLU A 251 14.93 19.17 -6.93
N PHE A 252 14.61 19.86 -8.03
CA PHE A 252 14.27 19.26 -9.31
C PHE A 252 15.18 19.82 -10.41
N ASP A 253 15.87 18.93 -11.14
CA ASP A 253 16.72 19.27 -12.27
C ASP A 253 15.95 19.07 -13.59
N GLU A 254 15.46 20.18 -14.15
CA GLU A 254 14.74 20.22 -15.42
C GLU A 254 15.58 19.71 -16.60
N GLU A 255 16.90 19.98 -16.62
CA GLU A 255 17.76 19.54 -17.72
C GLU A 255 17.98 18.03 -17.69
N SER A 256 18.11 17.46 -16.50
CA SER A 256 18.14 16.00 -16.35
C SER A 256 16.79 15.36 -16.67
N ALA A 257 15.67 15.98 -16.28
CA ALA A 257 14.33 15.49 -16.61
C ALA A 257 14.10 15.36 -18.13
N LYS A 258 14.63 16.28 -18.95
CA LYS A 258 14.52 16.25 -20.42
C LYS A 258 15.10 14.98 -21.07
N LYS A 259 16.01 14.28 -20.38
CA LYS A 259 16.59 13.00 -20.84
C LYS A 259 15.57 11.85 -20.82
N TYR A 260 14.46 12.02 -20.11
CA TYR A 260 13.42 11.03 -19.90
C TYR A 260 12.10 11.50 -20.51
N PRO A 261 11.97 11.45 -21.85
CA PRO A 261 10.72 11.86 -22.50
C PRO A 261 9.56 10.98 -22.03
N PHE A 262 8.37 11.57 -22.00
CA PHE A 262 7.13 10.87 -21.68
C PHE A 262 6.99 9.60 -22.53
N LYS A 263 6.63 8.51 -21.87
CA LYS A 263 6.27 7.24 -22.50
C LYS A 263 4.86 6.90 -22.08
N GLU A 264 3.98 6.79 -23.06
CA GLU A 264 2.62 6.35 -22.83
C GLU A 264 2.62 4.94 -22.24
N HIS A 265 1.81 4.74 -21.20
CA HIS A 265 1.61 3.46 -20.56
C HIS A 265 0.14 3.32 -20.21
N ALA A 266 -0.50 2.26 -20.69
CA ALA A 266 -1.82 1.89 -20.24
C ALA A 266 -1.73 1.19 -18.87
N PRO A 267 -2.65 1.48 -17.93
CA PRO A 267 -2.72 0.71 -16.70
C PRO A 267 -2.93 -0.77 -17.01
N ALA A 268 -2.41 -1.62 -16.14
CA ALA A 268 -2.63 -3.05 -16.27
C ALA A 268 -4.12 -3.37 -16.09
N GLN A 269 -4.58 -4.38 -16.82
CA GLN A 269 -5.96 -4.87 -16.76
C GLN A 269 -5.94 -6.31 -16.27
N PHE A 270 -6.91 -6.68 -15.44
CA PHE A 270 -7.15 -8.07 -15.08
C PHE A 270 -8.38 -8.62 -15.79
N PHE A 271 -8.32 -9.91 -16.10
CA PHE A 271 -9.42 -10.67 -16.67
C PHE A 271 -9.70 -11.91 -15.79
N ARG A 272 -10.95 -12.38 -15.81
CA ARG A 272 -11.33 -13.70 -15.29
C ARG A 272 -10.91 -14.77 -16.31
N GLU A 273 -10.95 -16.05 -15.92
CA GLU A 273 -10.61 -17.17 -16.82
C GLU A 273 -11.53 -17.27 -18.04
N ASP A 274 -12.78 -16.81 -17.93
CA ASP A 274 -13.74 -16.73 -19.05
C ASP A 274 -13.50 -15.53 -19.98
N GLY A 275 -12.50 -14.69 -19.69
CA GLY A 275 -12.15 -13.51 -20.46
C GLY A 275 -12.90 -12.23 -20.06
N ALA A 276 -13.78 -12.27 -19.06
CA ALA A 276 -14.43 -11.06 -18.56
C ALA A 276 -13.42 -10.10 -17.92
N LEU A 277 -13.55 -8.80 -18.18
CA LEU A 277 -12.77 -7.78 -17.50
C LEU A 277 -13.11 -7.77 -16.00
N THR A 278 -12.11 -7.63 -15.14
CA THR A 278 -12.28 -7.49 -13.70
C THR A 278 -11.45 -6.32 -13.14
N ASN A 279 -11.67 -5.99 -11.87
CA ASN A 279 -11.02 -4.85 -11.23
C ASN A 279 -9.50 -5.07 -11.18
N TRP A 280 -8.74 -4.02 -11.49
CA TRP A 280 -7.28 -4.01 -11.43
C TRP A 280 -6.79 -3.99 -9.98
#